data_AF-A0A3D3UFK5-F1
#
_entry.id   AF-A0A3D3UFK5-F1
#
_cell.length_a   1.000
_cell.length_b   1.000
_cell.length_c   1.000
_cell.angle_alpha   90.00
_cell.angle_beta   90.00
_cell.angle_gamma   90.00
#
_symmetry.space_group_name_H-M   'P 1'
#
loop_
_entity.id
_entity.type
_entity.pdbx_description
1 polymer ?
#
loop_
_entity_poly.entity_id
_entity_poly.type
_entity_poly.pdbx_seq_one_letter_code
_entity_poly.pdbx_strand_id
1 'polypeptide(L)' 'GEIDTLPATVAIQDFAFMGGSMGMAVGESLVMAAERALKDTTPLVVFTAAGG' A
#
# COMPACT_ATOMS: atom_id res chain seq x y z
N GLY A 1 -0.47 -9.23 -6.16
CA GLY A 1 -1.07 -9.35 -7.49
C GLY A 1 0.03 -9.43 -8.52
N GLU A 2 -0.28 -9.19 -9.79
CA GLU A 2 0.72 -9.10 -10.86
C GLU A 2 0.47 -7.86 -11.71
N ILE A 3 1.55 -7.26 -12.23
CA ILE A 3 1.54 -6.16 -13.21
C ILE A 3 2.36 -6.66 -14.39
N ASP A 4 1.75 -6.77 -15.57
CA ASP A 4 2.39 -7.33 -16.76
C ASP A 4 3.15 -8.64 -16.48
N THR A 5 2.48 -9.57 -15.77
CA THR A 5 3.02 -10.87 -15.31
C THR A 5 4.10 -10.82 -14.22
N LEU A 6 4.52 -9.62 -13.78
CA LEU A 6 5.46 -9.48 -12.67
C LEU A 6 4.69 -9.47 -11.32
N PRO A 7 4.98 -10.39 -10.38
CA PRO A 7 4.41 -10.35 -9.05
C PRO A 7 4.70 -9.01 -8.35
N ALA A 8 3.67 -8.39 -7.79
CA ALA A 8 3.76 -7.09 -7.13
C ALA A 8 2.89 -7.05 -5.87
N THR A 9 3.42 -6.41 -4.82
CA THR A 9 2.64 -6.01 -3.66
C THR A 9 2.14 -4.58 -3.89
N VAL A 10 0.84 -4.37 -3.79
CA VAL A 10 0.21 -3.08 -4.09
C VAL A 10 -0.56 -2.60 -2.87
N ALA A 11 -0.26 -1.37 -2.44
CA ALA A 11 -1.01 -0.66 -1.42
C ALA A 11 -1.74 0.52 -2.07
N ILE A 12 -3.01 0.72 -1.70
CA ILE A 12 -3.87 1.77 -2.27
C ILE A 12 -4.47 2.55 -1.10
N GLN A 13 -4.24 3.85 -1.07
CA GLN A 13 -4.96 4.74 -0.16
C GLN A 13 -6.31 5.09 -0.78
N ASP A 14 -7.37 5.07 0.02
CA ASP A 14 -8.70 5.49 -0.39
C ASP A 14 -8.99 6.89 0.16
N PHE A 15 -9.04 7.89 -0.73
CA PHE A 15 -9.36 9.26 -0.33
C PHE A 15 -10.79 9.41 0.17
N ALA A 16 -11.74 8.60 -0.31
CA ALA A 16 -13.13 8.64 0.16
C ALA A 16 -13.21 8.24 1.64
N PHE A 17 -12.26 7.44 2.12
CA PHE A 17 -12.12 7.09 3.52
C PHE A 17 -11.33 8.16 4.27
N MET A 18 -12.05 9.06 4.95
CA MET A 18 -11.48 10.10 5.81
C MET A 18 -10.40 10.98 5.13
N GLY A 19 -10.51 11.24 3.82
CA GLY A 19 -9.53 12.03 3.07
C GLY A 19 -8.17 11.33 2.91
N GLY A 20 -8.14 10.01 3.08
CA GLY A 20 -6.91 9.21 3.08
C GLY A 20 -5.97 9.51 4.25
N SER A 21 -6.47 10.13 5.33
CA SER A 21 -5.66 10.54 6.48
C SER A 21 -4.85 9.37 7.05
N MET A 22 -3.54 9.60 7.28
CA MET A 22 -2.57 8.64 7.82
C MET A 22 -2.78 8.36 9.32
N GLY A 23 -3.97 7.91 9.70
CA GLY A 23 -4.24 7.37 11.04
C GLY A 23 -3.54 6.02 11.28
N MET A 24 -3.62 5.52 12.52
CA MET A 24 -3.02 4.25 12.95
C MET A 24 -3.29 3.10 11.97
N ALA A 25 -4.53 2.92 11.52
CA ALA A 25 -4.92 1.82 10.64
C ALA A 25 -4.27 1.90 9.24
N VAL A 26 -4.17 3.09 8.65
CA VAL A 26 -3.53 3.30 7.34
C VAL A 26 -2.02 3.10 7.46
N GLY A 27 -1.42 3.63 8.55
CA GLY A 27 -0.01 3.44 8.85
C GLY A 27 0.36 1.96 9.03
N GLU A 28 -0.42 1.23 9.83
CA GLU A 28 -0.22 -0.21 10.04
C GLU A 28 -0.37 -1.00 8.74
N SER A 29 -1.37 -0.66 7.92
CA SER A 29 -1.58 -1.29 6.61
C SER A 29 -0.39 -1.06 5.66
N LEU A 30 0.21 0.13 5.68
CA LEU A 30 1.38 0.45 4.86
C LEU A 30 2.62 -0.32 5.33
N VAL A 31 2.84 -0.44 6.64
CA VAL A 31 3.91 -1.26 7.22
C VAL A 31 3.73 -2.73 6.83
N MET A 32 2.51 -3.28 6.99
CA MET A 32 2.21 -4.65 6.57
C MET A 32 2.46 -4.87 5.08
N ALA A 33 2.13 -3.90 4.23
CA ALA A 33 2.40 -3.99 2.79
C ALA A 33 3.92 -4.00 2.51
N ALA A 34 4.71 -3.19 3.21
CA ALA A 34 6.17 -3.17 3.07
C ALA A 34 6.82 -4.47 3.54
N GLU A 35 6.41 -4.98 4.71
CA GLU A 35 6.88 -6.28 5.22
C GLU A 35 6.52 -7.42 4.28
N ARG A 36 5.31 -7.38 3.71
CA ARG A 36 4.85 -8.36 2.74
C ARG A 36 5.66 -8.32 1.45
N ALA A 37 5.94 -7.14 0.93
CA ALA A 37 6.74 -6.95 -0.26
C ALA A 37 8.17 -7.52 -0.08
N LEU A 38 8.76 -7.28 1.10
CA LEU A 38 10.07 -7.82 1.46
C LEU A 38 10.04 -9.36 1.54
N LYS A 39 9.04 -9.92 2.23
CA LYS A 39 8.89 -11.37 2.40
C LYS A 39 8.72 -12.09 1.07
N ASP A 40 7.87 -11.55 0.19
CA ASP A 40 7.53 -12.17 -1.09
C ASP A 40 8.57 -11.81 -2.19
N THR A 41 9.57 -10.97 -1.87
CA THR A 41 10.57 -10.46 -2.82
C THR A 41 9.92 -9.82 -4.04
N THR A 42 8.90 -9.01 -3.80
CA THR A 42 8.14 -8.31 -4.85
C THR A 42 8.35 -6.80 -4.74
N PRO A 43 8.33 -6.05 -5.86
CA PRO A 43 8.20 -4.59 -5.81
C PRO A 43 6.97 -4.17 -5.01
N LEU A 44 7.14 -3.14 -4.19
CA LEU A 44 6.05 -2.44 -3.52
C LEU A 44 5.62 -1.24 -4.37
N VAL A 45 4.36 -1.22 -4.79
CA VAL A 45 3.75 -0.07 -5.48
C VAL A 45 2.71 0.55 -4.57
N VAL A 46 2.83 1.85 -4.31
CA VAL A 46 1.89 2.59 -3.46
C VAL A 46 1.16 3.63 -4.30
N PHE A 47 -0.16 3.48 -4.39
CA PHE A 47 -1.04 4.50 -4.95
C PHE A 47 -1.47 5.43 -3.83
N THR A 48 -0.84 6.60 -3.79
CA THR A 48 -1.08 7.59 -2.74
C THR A 48 -2.30 8.45 -3.06
N ALA A 49 -3.15 8.64 -2.06
CA ALA A 49 -4.36 9.44 -2.14
C ALA A 49 -4.72 9.89 -0.72
N ALA A 50 -3.83 10.68 -0.12
CA ALA A 50 -3.94 11.19 1.25
C ALA A 50 -3.73 12.70 1.26
N GLY A 51 -4.46 13.40 2.13
CA GLY A 51 -4.32 14.84 2.35
C GLY A 51 -3.10 15.27 3.18
N GLY A 52 -2.33 14.32 3.73
CA GLY A 52 -1.17 14.57 4.59
C GLY A 52 -0.49 13.27 5.01
#